data_AF-A0A843MDF2-F1
#
_entry.id   AF-A0A843MDF2-F1
#
_cell.length_a   1.000
_cell.length_b   1.000
_cell.length_c   1.000
_cell.angle_alpha   90.00
_cell.angle_beta   90.00
_cell.angle_gamma   90.00
#
_symmetry.space_group_name_H-M   'P 1'
#
loop_
_entity.id
_entity.type
_entity.pdbx_description
1 polymer ?
#
loop_
_entity_poly.entity_id
_entity_poly.type
_entity_poly.pdbx_seq_one_letter_code
_entity_poly.pdbx_strand_id
1 'polypeptide(L)'
;MYLLLCPCIKNPELRARGITHQKDLDAFSQVLFRCETFKIPVKMLPCAETMYLGPDHEPGHYLGRLDKPDFSDLICRLETKVREDWKSDGRPYAIIGVDSSPVCGVRNTWYGSDHGSHGKIPGRGVFLKRFSDIMAFDVFEAACWKVYLAAPLFSEAECDFNRKVADILTGYAMQVHLPQDCGDSEHSRELSIQREIFEKNVHAIHNADIVVAVIDGADADSGTSWEIGYAFGLGKKIIALRTDFRHVGHNEMVNLMLEQSSVVVNNIPSLIQALPCPIPIRP
;
A
#
# COMPACT_ATOMS: atom_id res chain seq x y z
N MET A 1 -9.77 14.72 -8.10
CA MET A 1 -8.86 14.09 -7.10
C MET A 1 -7.70 13.47 -7.85
N TYR A 2 -6.47 13.64 -7.37
CA TYR A 2 -5.25 13.15 -8.03
C TYR A 2 -4.16 12.84 -6.98
N LEU A 3 -3.10 12.15 -7.40
CA LEU A 3 -1.92 11.88 -6.56
C LEU A 3 -0.74 12.76 -6.96
N LEU A 4 0.04 13.18 -5.97
CA LEU A 4 1.36 13.75 -6.17
C LEU A 4 2.40 12.64 -6.04
N LEU A 5 3.21 12.43 -7.07
CA LEU A 5 4.29 11.45 -7.04
C LEU A 5 5.63 12.15 -6.89
N CYS A 6 6.49 11.64 -6.01
CA CYS A 6 7.89 12.02 -6.06
C CYS A 6 8.46 11.69 -7.45
N PRO A 7 9.18 12.62 -8.09
CA PRO A 7 9.55 12.49 -9.50
C PRO A 7 10.51 11.34 -9.75
N CYS A 8 11.24 10.89 -8.72
CA CYS A 8 12.10 9.72 -8.77
C CYS A 8 11.36 8.41 -9.05
N ILE A 9 10.05 8.35 -8.81
CA ILE A 9 9.22 7.20 -9.18
C ILE A 9 9.15 7.07 -10.71
N LYS A 10 9.12 8.20 -11.44
CA LYS A 10 9.11 8.20 -12.91
C LYS A 10 10.51 8.26 -13.52
N ASN A 11 11.42 9.00 -12.90
CA ASN A 11 12.80 9.12 -13.34
C ASN A 11 13.76 8.75 -12.19
N PRO A 12 14.14 7.47 -12.06
CA PRO A 12 14.98 6.99 -10.96
C PRO A 12 16.35 7.66 -10.85
N GLU A 13 16.89 8.22 -11.94
CA GLU A 13 18.18 8.94 -11.99
C GLU A 13 18.19 10.23 -11.17
N LEU A 14 17.01 10.71 -10.75
CA LEU A 14 16.91 11.85 -9.83
C LEU A 14 17.37 11.51 -8.41
N ARG A 15 17.38 10.22 -8.02
CA ARG A 15 17.92 9.80 -6.73
C ARG A 15 19.44 9.86 -6.76
N ALA A 16 20.03 9.96 -5.57
CA ALA A 16 21.48 9.88 -5.41
C ALA A 16 22.06 8.61 -6.05
N ARG A 17 23.33 8.66 -6.44
CA ARG A 17 24.00 7.53 -7.10
C ARG A 17 24.02 6.29 -6.20
N GLY A 18 23.72 5.12 -6.77
CA GLY A 18 23.93 3.83 -6.11
C GLY A 18 22.91 3.43 -5.04
N ILE A 19 21.83 4.21 -4.81
CA ILE A 19 20.82 3.90 -3.77
C ILE A 19 19.49 3.37 -4.32
N THR A 20 19.33 3.31 -5.64
CA THR A 20 18.16 2.74 -6.28
C THR A 20 18.43 1.28 -6.62
N HIS A 21 17.67 0.37 -6.02
CA HIS A 21 17.78 -1.07 -6.24
C HIS A 21 16.65 -1.59 -7.13
N GLN A 22 16.78 -2.82 -7.66
CA GLN A 22 15.75 -3.42 -8.53
C GLN A 22 14.36 -3.43 -7.87
N LYS A 23 14.28 -3.79 -6.58
CA LYS A 23 13.02 -3.75 -5.83
C LYS A 23 12.34 -2.36 -5.81
N ASP A 24 13.13 -1.28 -5.83
CA ASP A 24 12.59 0.08 -5.88
C ASP A 24 11.98 0.32 -7.27
N LEU A 25 12.69 -0.06 -8.33
CA LEU A 25 12.22 0.05 -9.73
C LEU A 25 10.94 -0.75 -9.97
N ASP A 26 10.88 -1.96 -9.40
CA ASP A 26 9.69 -2.81 -9.47
C ASP A 26 8.50 -2.13 -8.77
N ALA A 27 8.71 -1.61 -7.55
CA ALA A 27 7.68 -0.87 -6.82
C ALA A 27 7.23 0.40 -7.56
N PHE A 28 8.17 1.16 -8.15
CA PHE A 28 7.86 2.35 -8.93
C PHE A 28 6.97 2.01 -10.13
N SER A 29 7.34 0.95 -10.85
CA SER A 29 6.58 0.46 -11.99
C SER A 29 5.19 -0.01 -11.58
N GLN A 30 5.07 -0.72 -10.46
CA GLN A 30 3.77 -1.16 -9.92
C GLN A 30 2.87 0.01 -9.52
N VAL A 31 3.41 1.07 -8.89
CA VAL A 31 2.62 2.26 -8.55
C VAL A 31 2.09 2.96 -9.80
N LEU A 32 2.93 3.14 -10.82
CA LEU A 32 2.52 3.75 -12.08
C LEU A 32 1.44 2.90 -12.77
N PHE A 33 1.65 1.58 -12.83
CA PHE A 33 0.71 0.65 -13.43
C PHE A 33 -0.63 0.59 -12.67
N ARG A 34 -0.62 0.67 -11.33
CA ARG A 34 -1.84 0.81 -10.50
C ARG A 34 -2.60 2.09 -10.86
N CYS A 35 -1.90 3.22 -10.95
CA CYS A 35 -2.53 4.50 -11.28
C CYS A 35 -3.16 4.47 -12.67
N GLU A 36 -2.48 3.87 -13.65
CA GLU A 36 -3.01 3.69 -15.01
C GLU A 36 -4.24 2.77 -15.02
N THR A 37 -4.14 1.61 -14.37
CA THR A 37 -5.23 0.60 -14.28
C THR A 37 -6.52 1.20 -13.76
N PHE A 38 -6.44 2.03 -12.71
CA PHE A 38 -7.61 2.67 -12.10
C PHE A 38 -7.86 4.10 -12.59
N LYS A 39 -7.15 4.55 -13.63
CA LYS A 39 -7.27 5.90 -14.22
C LYS A 39 -7.14 7.02 -13.19
N ILE A 40 -6.26 6.84 -12.20
CA ILE A 40 -5.97 7.82 -11.17
C ILE A 40 -5.05 8.90 -11.77
N PRO A 41 -5.46 10.18 -11.82
CA PRO A 41 -4.59 11.22 -12.33
C PRO A 41 -3.38 11.40 -11.41
N VAL A 42 -2.21 11.60 -12.01
CA VAL A 42 -0.95 11.79 -11.29
C VAL A 42 -0.27 13.08 -11.75
N LYS A 43 0.34 13.79 -10.80
CA LYS A 43 1.25 14.91 -11.08
C LYS A 43 2.57 14.68 -10.36
N MET A 44 3.66 15.12 -10.99
CA MET A 44 5.00 14.96 -10.42
C MET A 44 5.34 16.16 -9.55
N LEU A 45 5.83 15.89 -8.34
CA LEU A 45 6.50 16.90 -7.53
C LEU A 45 7.84 17.29 -8.19
N PRO A 46 8.37 18.49 -7.89
CA PRO A 46 9.74 18.82 -8.24
C PRO A 46 10.73 18.02 -7.37
N CYS A 47 11.90 17.71 -7.92
CA CYS A 47 12.98 17.11 -7.13
C CYS A 47 13.87 18.22 -6.55
N ALA A 48 13.52 18.74 -5.37
CA ALA A 48 14.29 19.84 -4.77
C ALA A 48 15.76 19.47 -4.56
N GLU A 49 16.05 18.21 -4.22
CA GLU A 49 17.42 17.68 -4.04
C GLU A 49 18.23 17.78 -5.34
N THR A 50 17.75 17.17 -6.43
CA THR A 50 18.43 17.22 -7.74
C THR A 50 18.50 18.63 -8.31
N MET A 51 17.47 19.46 -8.10
CA MET A 51 17.47 20.85 -8.56
C MET A 51 18.55 21.69 -7.87
N TYR A 52 18.95 21.33 -6.65
CA TYR A 52 19.98 22.03 -5.89
C TYR A 52 21.38 21.45 -6.11
N LEU A 53 21.51 20.12 -6.04
CA LEU A 53 22.79 19.42 -6.09
C LEU A 53 23.22 19.03 -7.51
N GLY A 54 22.30 19.09 -8.47
CA GLY A 54 22.47 18.53 -9.81
C GLY A 54 22.11 17.04 -9.88
N PRO A 55 22.03 16.49 -11.10
CA PRO A 55 21.91 15.05 -11.32
C PRO A 55 23.16 14.31 -10.81
N ASP A 56 23.01 13.01 -10.55
CA ASP A 56 24.14 12.11 -10.27
C ASP A 56 25.00 12.49 -9.04
N HIS A 57 24.34 13.09 -8.03
CA HIS A 57 24.94 13.49 -6.77
C HIS A 57 25.10 12.29 -5.81
N GLU A 58 26.11 12.36 -4.94
CA GLU A 58 26.36 11.30 -3.95
C GLU A 58 25.28 11.24 -2.86
N PRO A 59 25.03 10.10 -2.21
CA PRO A 59 24.14 10.04 -1.05
C PRO A 59 24.65 10.88 0.12
N GLY A 60 23.75 11.43 0.94
CA GLY A 60 24.15 12.24 2.08
C GLY A 60 22.99 12.62 3.01
N HIS A 61 23.35 13.18 4.16
CA HIS A 61 22.40 13.68 5.15
C HIS A 61 21.95 15.11 4.82
N TYR A 62 20.89 15.59 5.50
CA TYR A 62 20.46 16.98 5.38
C TYR A 62 21.48 17.95 6.00
N LEU A 63 21.89 17.72 7.24
CA LEU A 63 22.87 18.54 7.96
C LEU A 63 24.26 18.50 7.30
N GLY A 64 24.92 19.66 7.26
CA GLY A 64 26.22 19.86 6.61
C GLY A 64 26.18 19.85 5.07
N ARG A 65 24.99 19.81 4.46
CA ARG A 65 24.84 19.67 3.00
C ARG A 65 23.72 20.54 2.43
N LEU A 66 22.50 20.32 2.91
CA LEU A 66 21.25 20.93 2.44
C LEU A 66 20.67 21.92 3.45
N ASP A 67 21.21 21.98 4.66
CA ASP A 67 20.95 22.95 5.72
C ASP A 67 21.56 24.34 5.42
N LYS A 68 21.33 24.82 4.20
CA LYS A 68 21.85 26.10 3.69
C LYS A 68 20.70 27.08 3.42
N PRO A 69 20.88 28.40 3.63
CA PRO A 69 19.87 29.40 3.33
C PRO A 69 19.31 29.28 1.90
N ASP A 70 20.18 29.14 0.90
CA ASP A 70 19.78 29.02 -0.51
C ASP A 70 18.89 27.81 -0.79
N PHE A 71 19.12 26.69 -0.10
CA PHE A 71 18.27 25.50 -0.22
C PHE A 71 16.91 25.73 0.45
N SER A 72 16.87 26.39 1.61
CA SER A 72 15.62 26.80 2.25
C SER A 72 14.79 27.71 1.35
N ASP A 73 15.42 28.66 0.66
CA ASP A 73 14.75 29.54 -0.30
C ASP A 73 14.21 28.79 -1.52
N LEU A 74 14.97 27.80 -2.03
CA LEU A 74 14.48 26.90 -3.06
C LEU A 74 13.23 26.13 -2.59
N ILE A 75 13.26 25.56 -1.37
CA ILE A 75 12.13 24.84 -0.79
C ILE A 75 10.89 25.73 -0.69
N CYS A 76 11.04 26.97 -0.21
CA CYS A 76 9.92 27.92 -0.10
C CYS A 76 9.31 28.26 -1.48
N ARG A 77 10.14 28.47 -2.50
CA ARG A 77 9.67 28.72 -3.87
C ARG A 77 8.94 27.52 -4.46
N LEU A 78 9.48 26.31 -4.27
CA LEU A 78 8.87 25.08 -4.76
C LEU A 78 7.55 24.77 -4.05
N GLU A 79 7.48 24.97 -2.73
CA GLU A 79 6.24 24.85 -1.97
C GLU A 79 5.18 25.80 -2.51
N THR A 80 5.52 27.08 -2.67
CA THR A 80 4.61 28.11 -3.19
C THR A 80 4.07 27.72 -4.55
N LYS A 81 4.95 27.27 -5.46
CA LYS A 81 4.55 26.82 -6.79
C LYS A 81 3.58 25.63 -6.74
N VAL A 82 3.93 24.58 -5.99
CA VAL A 82 3.08 23.38 -5.87
C VAL A 82 1.71 23.74 -5.27
N ARG A 83 1.67 24.60 -4.24
CA ARG A 83 0.41 25.05 -3.63
C ARG A 83 -0.41 25.96 -4.55
N GLU A 84 0.24 26.72 -5.44
CA GLU A 84 -0.46 27.51 -6.46
C GLU A 84 -1.12 26.61 -7.49
N ASP A 85 -0.43 25.57 -7.96
CA ASP A 85 -0.99 24.58 -8.90
C ASP A 85 -2.26 23.91 -8.32
N TRP A 86 -2.32 23.69 -7.00
CA TRP A 86 -3.52 23.14 -6.32
C TRP A 86 -4.76 24.02 -6.47
N LYS A 87 -4.61 25.34 -6.63
CA LYS A 87 -5.76 26.23 -6.80
C LYS A 87 -6.49 25.97 -8.12
N SER A 88 -5.76 25.61 -9.17
CA SER A 88 -6.33 25.22 -10.46
C SER A 88 -6.72 23.75 -10.52
N ASP A 89 -5.93 22.86 -9.90
CA ASP A 89 -6.09 21.41 -10.03
C ASP A 89 -7.01 20.78 -8.98
N GLY A 90 -7.35 21.55 -7.95
CA GLY A 90 -7.91 21.05 -6.70
C GLY A 90 -6.84 20.50 -5.75
N ARG A 91 -7.27 20.11 -4.55
CA ARG A 91 -6.37 19.54 -3.53
C ARG A 91 -6.01 18.08 -3.90
N PRO A 92 -4.73 17.68 -3.87
CA PRO A 92 -4.34 16.29 -4.06
C PRO A 92 -4.82 15.42 -2.91
N TYR A 93 -5.09 14.15 -3.20
CA TYR A 93 -5.51 13.18 -2.18
C TYR A 93 -4.34 12.78 -1.26
N ALA A 94 -3.22 12.40 -1.88
CA ALA A 94 -2.04 11.94 -1.18
C ALA A 94 -0.77 12.19 -2.00
N ILE A 95 0.36 12.12 -1.31
CA ILE A 95 1.70 12.07 -1.89
C ILE A 95 2.20 10.64 -1.85
N ILE A 96 2.73 10.11 -2.95
CA ILE A 96 3.47 8.85 -2.96
C ILE A 96 4.95 9.19 -3.11
N GLY A 97 5.75 8.79 -2.12
CA GLY A 97 7.17 9.09 -2.08
C GLY A 97 8.03 7.89 -1.72
N VAL A 98 9.34 8.10 -1.68
CA VAL A 98 10.31 7.07 -1.29
C VAL A 98 10.77 7.38 0.13
N ASP A 99 10.72 6.40 1.02
CA ASP A 99 11.13 6.62 2.40
C ASP A 99 12.64 6.95 2.54
N SER A 100 12.99 7.54 3.69
CA SER A 100 14.36 7.82 4.13
C SER A 100 15.11 8.95 3.40
N SER A 101 14.63 9.50 2.27
CA SER A 101 15.31 10.66 1.65
C SER A 101 15.36 11.88 2.60
N PRO A 102 16.48 12.63 2.66
CA PRO A 102 16.58 13.87 3.44
C PRO A 102 15.54 14.92 3.03
N VAL A 103 15.10 14.88 1.77
CA VAL A 103 14.22 15.89 1.17
C VAL A 103 12.81 15.36 0.99
N CYS A 104 12.66 14.14 0.46
CA CYS A 104 11.36 13.55 0.13
C CYS A 104 11.02 12.26 0.88
N GLY A 105 11.68 11.99 2.02
CA GLY A 105 11.33 10.90 2.92
C GLY A 105 9.87 11.00 3.39
N VAL A 106 9.17 9.87 3.40
CA VAL A 106 7.73 9.82 3.76
C VAL A 106 7.53 9.58 5.26
N ARG A 107 8.30 8.66 5.84
CA ARG A 107 8.18 8.22 7.24
C ARG A 107 9.41 8.51 8.05
N ASN A 108 10.57 8.44 7.42
CA ASN A 108 11.86 8.65 8.02
C ASN A 108 12.72 9.52 7.10
N THR A 109 13.74 10.14 7.68
CA THR A 109 14.59 11.10 6.99
C THR A 109 16.03 10.96 7.46
N TRP A 110 16.98 10.89 6.52
CA TRP A 110 18.40 11.04 6.80
C TRP A 110 18.75 12.49 7.11
N TYR A 111 18.43 12.94 8.32
CA TYR A 111 18.64 14.32 8.75
C TYR A 111 20.11 14.60 9.08
N GLY A 112 20.80 13.64 9.68
CA GLY A 112 22.16 13.78 10.19
C GLY A 112 22.23 13.71 11.71
N SER A 113 23.36 13.27 12.24
CA SER A 113 23.60 13.15 13.69
C SER A 113 23.99 14.51 14.26
N ASP A 114 23.24 14.99 15.24
CA ASP A 114 23.74 15.97 16.21
C ASP A 114 24.04 15.20 17.51
N HIS A 115 25.24 15.37 18.05
CA HIS A 115 25.63 14.79 19.35
C HIS A 115 25.35 13.27 19.57
N GLY A 116 25.61 12.42 18.57
CA GLY A 116 25.64 10.96 18.76
C GLY A 116 24.33 10.19 18.55
N SER A 117 23.27 10.81 18.02
CA SER A 117 22.07 10.08 17.57
C SER A 117 22.28 9.38 16.22
N HIS A 118 21.52 8.29 15.96
CA HIS A 118 21.43 7.72 14.61
C HIS A 118 21.07 8.82 13.59
N GLY A 119 21.79 8.89 12.46
CA GLY A 119 21.58 9.94 11.45
C GLY A 119 20.22 9.91 10.74
N LYS A 120 19.42 8.85 10.96
CA LYS A 120 18.05 8.69 10.47
C LYS A 120 17.06 8.96 11.60
N ILE A 121 16.12 9.86 11.36
CA ILE A 121 15.07 10.25 12.32
C ILE A 121 13.68 9.95 11.75
N PRO A 122 12.65 9.72 12.60
CA PRO A 122 11.27 9.63 12.15
C PRO A 122 10.77 11.01 11.68
N GLY A 123 9.84 10.98 10.73
CA GLY A 123 9.25 12.16 10.10
C GLY A 123 9.61 12.32 8.62
N ARG A 124 8.86 13.20 7.96
CA ARG A 124 9.03 13.52 6.55
C ARG A 124 10.31 14.31 6.28
N GLY A 125 10.86 14.11 5.08
CA GLY A 125 11.97 14.89 4.56
C GLY A 125 11.60 16.37 4.46
N VAL A 126 12.61 17.23 4.42
CA VAL A 126 12.44 18.68 4.61
C VAL A 126 11.45 19.31 3.61
N PHE A 127 11.38 18.80 2.38
CA PHE A 127 10.38 19.26 1.41
C PHE A 127 9.00 18.67 1.68
N LEU A 128 8.86 17.35 1.85
CA LEU A 128 7.56 16.73 2.11
C LEU A 128 6.93 17.15 3.44
N LYS A 129 7.73 17.58 4.41
CA LYS A 129 7.26 18.16 5.67
C LYS A 129 6.45 19.44 5.46
N ARG A 130 6.71 20.18 4.37
CA ARG A 130 5.93 21.37 3.99
C ARG A 130 4.48 21.03 3.62
N PHE A 131 4.19 19.79 3.26
CA PHE A 131 2.85 19.32 2.88
C PHE A 131 2.24 18.37 3.93
N SER A 132 2.53 18.61 5.22
CA SER A 132 2.04 17.78 6.34
C SER A 132 0.51 17.78 6.47
N ASP A 133 -0.16 18.73 5.82
CA ASP A 133 -1.62 18.80 5.68
C ASP A 133 -2.21 17.75 4.73
N ILE A 134 -1.39 17.00 3.98
CA ILE A 134 -1.84 15.94 3.06
C ILE A 134 -1.19 14.61 3.45
N MET A 135 -1.93 13.51 3.30
CA MET A 135 -1.41 12.15 3.54
C MET A 135 -0.22 11.84 2.63
N ALA A 136 0.71 11.03 3.12
CA ALA A 136 1.83 10.55 2.31
C ALA A 136 2.06 9.07 2.58
N PHE A 137 2.27 8.31 1.50
CA PHE A 137 2.49 6.87 1.53
C PHE A 137 3.85 6.54 0.92
N ASP A 138 4.51 5.55 1.51
CA ASP A 138 5.73 5.02 0.90
C ASP A 138 5.37 4.23 -0.37
N VAL A 139 6.28 4.27 -1.34
CA VAL A 139 6.09 3.66 -2.65
C VAL A 139 5.85 2.15 -2.57
N PHE A 140 6.44 1.44 -1.61
CA PHE A 140 6.21 0.00 -1.44
C PHE A 140 4.78 -0.28 -0.97
N GLU A 141 4.19 0.62 -0.18
CA GLU A 141 2.80 0.48 0.26
C GLU A 141 1.82 0.81 -0.86
N ALA A 142 2.13 1.85 -1.64
CA ALA A 142 1.35 2.20 -2.81
C ALA A 142 1.41 1.12 -3.90
N ALA A 143 2.52 0.37 -3.97
CA ALA A 143 2.72 -0.76 -4.87
C ALA A 143 1.98 -2.03 -4.45
N CYS A 144 1.44 -2.11 -3.21
CA CYS A 144 0.61 -3.23 -2.77
C CYS A 144 -0.86 -2.97 -3.08
N TRP A 145 -1.40 -3.61 -4.13
CA TRP A 145 -2.77 -3.35 -4.57
C TRP A 145 -3.51 -4.56 -5.15
N LYS A 146 -2.85 -5.71 -5.29
CA LYS A 146 -3.51 -6.96 -5.65
C LYS A 146 -3.96 -7.69 -4.40
N VAL A 147 -5.25 -7.96 -4.31
CA VAL A 147 -5.90 -8.61 -3.18
C VAL A 147 -6.42 -9.96 -3.60
N TYR A 148 -6.13 -11.00 -2.82
CA TYR A 148 -6.91 -12.24 -2.82
C TYR A 148 -7.94 -12.17 -1.70
N LEU A 149 -9.22 -12.34 -2.01
CA LEU A 149 -10.31 -12.33 -1.02
C LEU A 149 -10.70 -13.77 -0.66
N ALA A 150 -10.15 -14.27 0.45
CA ALA A 150 -10.47 -15.57 1.03
C ALA A 150 -11.77 -15.48 1.85
N ALA A 151 -12.75 -16.32 1.59
CA ALA A 151 -13.99 -16.33 2.36
C ALA A 151 -14.81 -17.60 2.11
N PRO A 152 -15.68 -17.99 3.06
CA PRO A 152 -16.75 -18.95 2.79
C PRO A 152 -17.61 -18.50 1.60
N LEU A 153 -18.06 -19.43 0.77
CA LEU A 153 -18.86 -19.16 -0.43
C LEU A 153 -20.02 -20.15 -0.62
N PHE A 154 -20.51 -20.75 0.48
CA PHE A 154 -21.44 -21.88 0.44
C PHE A 154 -22.91 -21.47 0.55
N SER A 155 -23.18 -20.21 0.87
CA SER A 155 -24.52 -19.63 0.92
C SER A 155 -24.61 -18.33 0.12
N GLU A 156 -25.83 -17.99 -0.28
CA GLU A 156 -26.14 -16.72 -0.95
C GLU A 156 -25.70 -15.52 -0.10
N ALA A 157 -25.96 -15.57 1.22
CA ALA A 157 -25.57 -14.51 2.14
C ALA A 157 -24.04 -14.32 2.22
N GLU A 158 -23.26 -15.40 2.23
CA GLU A 158 -21.80 -15.34 2.19
C GLU A 158 -21.31 -14.78 0.85
N CYS A 159 -21.82 -15.30 -0.27
CA CYS A 159 -21.48 -14.83 -1.60
C CYS A 159 -21.78 -13.33 -1.80
N ASP A 160 -22.91 -12.85 -1.30
CA ASP A 160 -23.31 -11.44 -1.35
C ASP A 160 -22.41 -10.57 -0.48
N PHE A 161 -22.05 -11.05 0.72
CA PHE A 161 -21.16 -10.33 1.59
C PHE A 161 -19.75 -10.20 1.00
N ASN A 162 -19.22 -11.28 0.43
CA ASN A 162 -17.93 -11.29 -0.25
C ASN A 162 -17.92 -10.31 -1.45
N ARG A 163 -19.01 -10.31 -2.24
CA ARG A 163 -19.20 -9.35 -3.34
C ARG A 163 -19.11 -7.91 -2.85
N LYS A 164 -19.84 -7.61 -1.78
CA LYS A 164 -19.83 -6.29 -1.15
C LYS A 164 -18.43 -5.89 -0.68
N VAL A 165 -17.68 -6.80 -0.06
CA VAL A 165 -16.30 -6.54 0.37
C VAL A 165 -15.40 -6.28 -0.84
N ALA A 166 -15.49 -7.10 -1.89
CA ALA A 166 -14.72 -6.94 -3.12
C ALA A 166 -15.01 -5.60 -3.81
N ASP A 167 -16.27 -5.19 -3.90
CA ASP A 167 -16.67 -3.91 -4.48
C ASP A 167 -16.11 -2.72 -3.69
N ILE A 168 -16.15 -2.80 -2.36
CA ILE A 168 -15.58 -1.77 -1.49
C ILE A 168 -14.07 -1.66 -1.71
N LEU A 169 -13.34 -2.79 -1.68
CA LEU A 169 -11.90 -2.81 -1.91
C LEU A 169 -11.54 -2.27 -3.30
N THR A 170 -12.30 -2.66 -4.33
CA THR A 170 -12.16 -2.14 -5.70
C THR A 170 -12.36 -0.63 -5.72
N GLY A 171 -13.32 -0.10 -4.95
CA GLY A 171 -13.54 1.33 -4.74
C GLY A 171 -12.32 2.09 -4.19
N TYR A 172 -11.35 1.40 -3.58
CA TYR A 172 -10.07 1.93 -3.09
C TYR A 172 -8.87 1.56 -3.95
N ALA A 173 -9.09 1.36 -5.27
CA ALA A 173 -8.06 1.07 -6.25
C ALA A 173 -7.25 -0.18 -5.91
N MET A 174 -7.95 -1.22 -5.46
CA MET A 174 -7.43 -2.57 -5.27
C MET A 174 -7.95 -3.48 -6.38
N GLN A 175 -7.10 -4.35 -6.91
CA GLN A 175 -7.52 -5.41 -7.82
C GLN A 175 -7.85 -6.63 -6.98
N VAL A 176 -9.12 -7.01 -6.92
CA VAL A 176 -9.58 -8.13 -6.11
C VAL A 176 -9.74 -9.38 -6.97
N HIS A 177 -9.06 -10.45 -6.57
CA HIS A 177 -9.37 -11.80 -7.01
C HIS A 177 -10.36 -12.42 -6.01
N LEU A 178 -11.49 -12.88 -6.52
CA LEU A 178 -12.61 -13.42 -5.73
C LEU A 178 -12.90 -14.86 -6.20
N PRO A 179 -12.58 -15.90 -5.38
CA PRO A 179 -12.65 -17.30 -5.81
C PRO A 179 -14.01 -17.74 -6.38
N GLN A 180 -15.11 -17.26 -5.81
CA GLN A 180 -16.47 -17.56 -6.29
C GLN A 180 -16.75 -17.12 -7.75
N ASP A 181 -15.93 -16.24 -8.34
CA ASP A 181 -16.03 -15.85 -9.76
C ASP A 181 -15.33 -16.82 -10.72
N CYS A 182 -14.50 -17.73 -10.19
CA CYS A 182 -13.70 -18.66 -10.98
C CYS A 182 -14.37 -20.01 -11.24
N GLY A 183 -15.68 -20.12 -10.99
CA GLY A 183 -16.47 -21.33 -11.29
C GLY A 183 -16.57 -22.34 -10.14
N ASP A 184 -16.30 -21.92 -8.90
CA ASP A 184 -16.46 -22.73 -7.69
C ASP A 184 -17.94 -23.03 -7.31
N SER A 185 -18.89 -22.75 -8.23
CA SER A 185 -20.33 -22.96 -8.04
C SER A 185 -20.76 -24.36 -8.51
N GLU A 186 -20.95 -25.24 -7.52
CA GLU A 186 -21.80 -26.45 -7.44
C GLU A 186 -21.79 -27.55 -8.52
N HIS A 187 -21.27 -27.40 -9.74
CA HIS A 187 -21.67 -28.32 -10.84
C HIS A 187 -20.62 -29.08 -11.65
N SER A 188 -19.38 -29.25 -11.17
CA SER A 188 -18.48 -30.21 -11.81
C SER A 188 -17.48 -30.86 -10.85
N ARG A 189 -17.89 -31.98 -10.25
CA ARG A 189 -17.04 -32.84 -9.40
C ARG A 189 -16.09 -33.74 -10.20
N GLU A 190 -15.66 -33.31 -11.38
CA GLU A 190 -14.58 -34.00 -12.09
C GLU A 190 -13.25 -33.66 -11.40
N LEU A 191 -12.41 -34.68 -11.18
CA LEU A 191 -11.11 -34.52 -10.50
C LEU A 191 -10.19 -33.52 -11.21
N SER A 192 -10.31 -33.40 -12.54
CA SER A 192 -9.60 -32.40 -13.35
C SER A 192 -9.94 -30.97 -12.94
N ILE A 193 -11.23 -30.69 -12.67
CA ILE A 193 -11.72 -29.34 -12.37
C ILE A 193 -11.37 -28.95 -10.93
N GLN A 194 -11.43 -29.88 -9.98
CA GLN A 194 -10.97 -29.64 -8.61
C GLN A 194 -9.50 -29.22 -8.57
N ARG A 195 -8.65 -29.91 -9.33
CA ARG A 195 -7.22 -29.59 -9.42
C ARG A 195 -6.99 -28.21 -10.07
N GLU A 196 -7.74 -27.90 -11.12
CA GLU A 196 -7.64 -26.63 -11.81
C GLU A 196 -8.03 -25.45 -10.89
N ILE A 197 -9.13 -25.58 -10.15
CA ILE A 197 -9.58 -24.56 -9.18
C ILE A 197 -8.51 -24.36 -8.10
N PHE A 198 -8.01 -25.46 -7.53
CA PHE A 198 -6.94 -25.40 -6.54
C PHE A 198 -5.69 -24.68 -7.06
N GLU A 199 -5.20 -25.07 -8.24
CA GLU A 199 -4.00 -24.47 -8.85
C GLU A 199 -4.22 -22.97 -9.17
N LYS A 200 -5.42 -22.60 -9.63
CA LYS A 200 -5.80 -21.19 -9.87
C LYS A 200 -5.77 -20.37 -8.59
N ASN A 201 -6.39 -20.85 -7.50
CA ASN A 201 -6.42 -20.14 -6.22
C ASN A 201 -5.02 -20.03 -5.61
N VAL A 202 -4.21 -21.10 -5.65
CA VAL A 202 -2.79 -21.07 -5.23
C VAL A 202 -2.02 -20.01 -6.01
N HIS A 203 -2.17 -19.98 -7.33
CA HIS A 203 -1.49 -19.01 -8.18
C HIS A 203 -1.94 -17.57 -7.88
N ALA A 204 -3.24 -17.38 -7.61
CA ALA A 204 -3.79 -16.09 -7.25
C ALA A 204 -3.24 -15.59 -5.89
N ILE A 205 -3.17 -16.44 -4.87
CA ILE A 205 -2.55 -16.10 -3.56
C ILE A 205 -1.06 -15.76 -3.75
N HIS A 206 -0.35 -16.53 -4.56
CA HIS A 206 1.07 -16.28 -4.84
C HIS A 206 1.29 -14.90 -5.49
N ASN A 207 0.40 -14.50 -6.40
CA ASN A 207 0.49 -13.22 -7.12
C ASN A 207 -0.14 -12.03 -6.38
N ALA A 208 -0.89 -12.29 -5.30
CA ALA A 208 -1.46 -11.23 -4.47
C ALA A 208 -0.38 -10.53 -3.64
N ASP A 209 -0.57 -9.24 -3.40
CA ASP A 209 0.23 -8.47 -2.45
C ASP A 209 -0.34 -8.63 -1.04
N ILE A 210 -1.66 -8.77 -0.95
CA ILE A 210 -2.44 -8.79 0.28
C ILE A 210 -3.45 -9.94 0.19
N VAL A 211 -3.62 -10.68 1.28
CA VAL A 211 -4.78 -11.55 1.47
C VAL A 211 -5.74 -10.87 2.44
N VAL A 212 -6.98 -10.65 1.99
CA VAL A 212 -8.08 -10.25 2.88
C VAL A 212 -8.91 -11.50 3.10
N ALA A 213 -9.21 -11.82 4.36
CA ALA A 213 -9.96 -13.03 4.70
C ALA A 213 -11.20 -12.73 5.53
N VAL A 214 -12.37 -13.24 5.16
CA VAL A 214 -13.58 -13.20 6.01
C VAL A 214 -13.55 -14.42 6.94
N ILE A 215 -13.43 -14.17 8.23
CA ILE A 215 -13.26 -15.21 9.27
C ILE A 215 -14.45 -15.21 10.25
N ASP A 216 -15.64 -14.97 9.73
CA ASP A 216 -16.89 -14.99 10.49
C ASP A 216 -17.33 -16.41 10.83
N GLY A 217 -18.03 -16.55 11.95
CA GLY A 217 -18.50 -17.84 12.46
C GLY A 217 -17.93 -18.22 13.82
N ALA A 218 -18.47 -19.32 14.37
CA ALA A 218 -17.98 -19.93 15.59
C ALA A 218 -16.58 -20.52 15.41
N ASP A 219 -16.28 -21.00 14.22
CA ASP A 219 -14.93 -21.28 13.71
C ASP A 219 -14.84 -20.74 12.29
N ALA A 220 -13.64 -20.47 11.80
CA ALA A 220 -13.45 -20.04 10.42
C ALA A 220 -13.59 -21.24 9.47
N ASP A 221 -14.01 -20.97 8.23
CA ASP A 221 -14.01 -22.00 7.19
C ASP A 221 -12.61 -22.62 7.02
N SER A 222 -12.58 -23.94 6.83
CA SER A 222 -11.34 -24.71 6.68
C SER A 222 -10.56 -24.34 5.41
N GLY A 223 -11.26 -24.00 4.32
CA GLY A 223 -10.63 -23.52 3.08
C GLY A 223 -9.95 -22.18 3.30
N THR A 224 -10.71 -21.22 3.82
CA THR A 224 -10.22 -19.88 4.20
C THR A 224 -9.04 -19.97 5.16
N SER A 225 -9.11 -20.87 6.15
CA SER A 225 -8.02 -21.10 7.11
C SER A 225 -6.75 -21.65 6.44
N TRP A 226 -6.90 -22.55 5.46
CA TRP A 226 -5.77 -23.07 4.68
C TRP A 226 -5.13 -21.97 3.83
N GLU A 227 -5.94 -21.11 3.20
CA GLU A 227 -5.47 -19.98 2.39
C GLU A 227 -4.69 -18.97 3.24
N ILE A 228 -5.18 -18.64 4.44
CA ILE A 228 -4.47 -17.79 5.41
C ILE A 228 -3.13 -18.43 5.79
N GLY A 229 -3.11 -19.72 6.14
CA GLY A 229 -1.90 -20.42 6.52
C GLY A 229 -0.87 -20.46 5.38
N TYR A 230 -1.32 -20.71 4.15
CA TYR A 230 -0.47 -20.70 2.96
C TYR A 230 0.11 -19.30 2.69
N ALA A 231 -0.73 -18.26 2.74
CA ALA A 231 -0.31 -16.87 2.59
C ALA A 231 0.70 -16.44 3.65
N PHE A 232 0.52 -16.89 4.90
CA PHE A 232 1.44 -16.60 6.00
C PHE A 232 2.80 -17.26 5.75
N GLY A 233 2.82 -18.51 5.29
CA GLY A 233 4.05 -19.21 4.90
C GLY A 233 4.80 -18.53 3.76
N LEU A 234 4.10 -17.79 2.89
CA LEU A 234 4.68 -16.97 1.82
C LEU A 234 5.11 -15.56 2.28
N GLY A 235 4.88 -15.19 3.55
CA GLY A 235 5.17 -13.86 4.08
C GLY A 235 4.26 -12.76 3.52
N LYS A 236 3.06 -13.10 3.06
CA LYS A 236 2.08 -12.13 2.56
C LYS A 236 1.51 -11.29 3.69
N LYS A 237 1.10 -10.06 3.38
CA LYS A 237 0.31 -9.26 4.31
C LYS A 237 -1.11 -9.83 4.38
N ILE A 238 -1.60 -10.14 5.57
CA ILE A 238 -2.94 -10.71 5.77
C ILE A 238 -3.77 -9.78 6.65
N ILE A 239 -5.00 -9.49 6.22
CA ILE A 239 -5.99 -8.75 6.99
C ILE A 239 -7.23 -9.63 7.14
N ALA A 240 -7.59 -9.99 8.37
CA ALA A 240 -8.74 -10.85 8.64
C ALA A 240 -9.93 -10.01 9.11
N LEU A 241 -11.00 -9.97 8.32
CA LEU A 241 -12.26 -9.31 8.65
C LEU A 241 -13.14 -10.27 9.46
N ARG A 242 -13.45 -9.87 10.70
CA ARG A 242 -14.38 -10.56 11.59
C ARG A 242 -15.50 -9.63 12.03
N THR A 243 -16.66 -9.73 11.41
CA THR A 243 -17.87 -9.00 11.82
C THR A 243 -18.64 -9.70 12.93
N ASP A 244 -18.38 -10.99 13.14
CA ASP A 244 -18.94 -11.78 14.24
C ASP A 244 -18.36 -11.33 15.60
N PHE A 245 -19.22 -10.76 16.46
CA PHE A 245 -18.83 -10.26 17.77
C PHE A 245 -18.58 -11.35 18.81
N ARG A 246 -18.86 -12.62 18.50
CA ARG A 246 -18.66 -13.73 19.43
C ARG A 246 -17.17 -14.05 19.57
N HIS A 247 -16.78 -14.45 20.78
CA HIS A 247 -15.44 -14.93 21.11
C HIS A 247 -15.45 -16.46 21.27
N VAL A 248 -14.37 -17.11 20.84
CA VAL A 248 -14.18 -18.57 20.96
C VAL A 248 -13.48 -18.91 22.28
N GLY A 249 -12.65 -18.00 22.80
CA GLY A 249 -11.96 -18.13 24.07
C GLY A 249 -12.10 -16.89 24.96
N HIS A 250 -11.39 -16.86 26.09
CA HIS A 250 -11.43 -15.72 27.01
C HIS A 250 -10.81 -14.45 26.38
N ASN A 251 -9.73 -14.65 25.61
CA ASN A 251 -9.01 -13.59 24.91
C ASN A 251 -9.10 -13.71 23.39
N GLU A 252 -9.52 -14.87 22.89
CA GLU A 252 -9.51 -15.24 21.48
C GLU A 252 -10.86 -14.90 20.85
N MET A 253 -10.84 -14.01 19.86
CA MET A 253 -11.99 -13.71 19.01
C MET A 253 -12.27 -14.88 18.07
N VAL A 254 -11.22 -15.50 17.54
CA VAL A 254 -11.23 -16.72 16.71
C VAL A 254 -10.01 -17.59 17.05
N ASN A 255 -9.81 -18.72 16.34
CA ASN A 255 -8.63 -19.55 16.46
C ASN A 255 -7.31 -18.72 16.44
N LEU A 256 -6.45 -18.93 17.45
CA LEU A 256 -5.21 -18.16 17.64
C LEU A 256 -4.30 -18.16 16.41
N MET A 257 -4.29 -19.23 15.62
CA MET A 257 -3.42 -19.33 14.44
C MET A 257 -3.82 -18.29 13.39
N LEU A 258 -5.10 -17.94 13.30
CA LEU A 258 -5.59 -16.92 12.38
C LEU A 258 -5.28 -15.53 12.91
N GLU A 259 -5.45 -15.29 14.21
CA GLU A 259 -5.14 -14.00 14.83
C GLU A 259 -3.66 -13.66 14.80
N GLN A 260 -2.78 -14.63 15.08
CA GLN A 260 -1.34 -14.40 15.06
C GLN A 260 -0.77 -14.30 13.63
N SER A 261 -1.48 -14.85 12.64
CA SER A 261 -1.06 -14.78 11.23
C SER A 261 -1.56 -13.54 10.50
N SER A 262 -2.41 -12.71 11.12
CA SER A 262 -3.09 -11.61 10.41
C SER A 262 -3.31 -10.37 11.28
N VAL A 263 -3.63 -9.26 10.63
CA VAL A 263 -4.21 -8.10 11.32
C VAL A 263 -5.73 -8.29 11.34
N VAL A 264 -6.29 -8.58 12.50
CA VAL A 264 -7.74 -8.76 12.66
C VAL A 264 -8.43 -7.41 12.76
N VAL A 265 -9.49 -7.23 11.96
CA VAL A 265 -10.32 -6.03 11.91
C VAL A 265 -11.80 -6.39 12.02
N ASN A 266 -12.57 -5.56 12.73
CA ASN A 266 -13.91 -5.97 13.14
C ASN A 266 -15.05 -5.34 12.31
N ASN A 267 -14.70 -4.57 11.28
CA ASN A 267 -15.65 -3.87 10.42
C ASN A 267 -14.97 -3.33 9.15
N ILE A 268 -15.79 -2.92 8.18
CA ILE A 268 -15.32 -2.36 6.90
C ILE A 268 -14.45 -1.10 7.06
N PRO A 269 -14.79 -0.09 7.89
CA PRO A 269 -13.91 1.05 8.10
C PRO A 269 -12.50 0.67 8.58
N SER A 270 -12.41 -0.28 9.51
CA SER A 270 -11.13 -0.78 10.03
C SER A 270 -10.36 -1.58 8.98
N LEU A 271 -11.06 -2.34 8.13
CA LEU A 271 -10.46 -2.99 6.96
C LEU A 271 -9.81 -1.98 6.02
N ILE A 272 -10.51 -0.89 5.68
CA ILE A 272 -9.97 0.17 4.80
C ILE A 272 -8.74 0.81 5.43
N GLN A 273 -8.76 1.07 6.74
CA GLN A 273 -7.62 1.65 7.47
C GLN A 273 -6.40 0.72 7.53
N ALA A 274 -6.62 -0.60 7.54
CA ALA A 274 -5.54 -1.59 7.55
C ALA A 274 -4.85 -1.77 6.18
N LEU A 275 -5.47 -1.30 5.09
CA LEU A 275 -4.87 -1.33 3.75
C LEU A 275 -3.58 -0.49 3.71
N PRO A 276 -2.51 -0.95 3.02
CA PRO A 276 -1.26 -0.19 2.94
C PRO A 276 -1.42 1.22 2.36
N CYS A 277 -2.24 1.37 1.31
CA CYS A 277 -2.47 2.63 0.63
C CYS A 277 -3.88 2.61 -0.01
N PRO A 278 -4.94 2.99 0.74
CA PRO A 278 -6.31 3.04 0.24
C PRO A 278 -6.51 4.31 -0.61
N ILE A 279 -6.60 4.16 -1.94
CA ILE A 279 -6.78 5.28 -2.87
C ILE A 279 -8.20 5.22 -3.44
N PRO A 280 -9.14 6.09 -3.04
CA PRO A 280 -10.50 6.04 -3.56
C PRO A 280 -10.50 6.27 -5.09
N ILE A 281 -11.36 5.58 -5.84
CA ILE A 281 -11.54 5.81 -7.29
C ILE A 281 -12.58 6.90 -7.55
N ARG A 282 -13.50 7.12 -6.60
CA ARG A 282 -14.51 8.19 -6.64
C ARG A 282 -14.45 8.96 -5.32
N PRO A 283 -14.39 10.30 -5.35
CA PRO A 283 -14.50 11.12 -4.15
C PRO A 283 -15.92 11.06 -3.55
#